data_AF-A0A4V6C7Q9-F1
#
_entry.id   AF-A0A4V6C7Q9-F1
#
_cell.length_a   1.000
_cell.length_b   1.000
_cell.length_c   1.000
_cell.angle_alpha   90.00
_cell.angle_beta   90.00
_cell.angle_gamma   90.00
#
_symmetry.space_group_name_H-M   'P 1'
#
loop_
_entity.id
_entity.type
_entity.pdbx_description
1 polymer ?
#
loop_
_entity_poly.entity_id
_entity_poly.type
_entity_poly.pdbx_seq_one_letter_code
_entity_poly.pdbx_strand_id
1 'polypeptide(L)'
;MKTLTRKLSRTAMTLVLVILAFIAIFRAWVYYTESPWTRDARFSADVVAIAPDVAGLITNVNIHDNQLVKKDQILFTIDQPRYKKAL
;
A
#
# COMPACT_ATOMS: atom_id res chain seq x y z
N MET A 1 -35.82 53.51 17.44
CA MET A 1 -34.66 52.66 17.82
C MET A 1 -34.97 51.15 17.85
N LYS A 2 -36.20 50.69 18.18
CA LYS A 2 -36.55 49.24 18.23
C LYS A 2 -36.52 48.51 16.88
N THR A 3 -36.69 49.21 15.76
CA THR A 3 -36.66 48.62 14.41
C THR A 3 -35.24 48.31 13.94
N LEU A 4 -34.27 49.13 14.35
CA LEU A 4 -32.86 48.96 13.99
C LEU A 4 -32.25 47.73 14.68
N THR A 5 -32.52 47.54 15.97
CA THR A 5 -32.09 46.35 16.72
C THR A 5 -32.71 45.05 16.20
N ARG A 6 -33.98 45.10 15.76
CA ARG A 6 -34.67 43.93 15.17
C ARG A 6 -34.15 43.57 13.77
N LYS A 7 -33.71 44.56 12.98
CA LYS A 7 -33.00 44.32 11.71
C LYS A 7 -31.61 43.76 11.96
N LEU A 8 -30.87 44.35 12.90
CA LEU A 8 -29.53 43.91 13.26
C LEU A 8 -29.51 42.45 13.77
N SER A 9 -30.50 42.06 14.60
CA SER A 9 -30.58 40.66 15.09
C SER A 9 -30.90 39.66 13.98
N ARG A 10 -31.76 40.04 13.01
CA ARG A 10 -32.03 39.22 11.83
C ARG A 10 -30.79 39.07 10.96
N THR A 11 -30.07 40.15 10.70
CA THR A 11 -28.84 40.13 9.91
C THR A 11 -27.76 39.29 10.61
N ALA A 12 -27.61 39.43 11.93
CA ALA A 12 -26.68 38.62 12.72
C ALA A 12 -27.04 37.13 12.64
N MET A 13 -28.32 36.77 12.75
CA MET A 13 -28.77 35.38 12.64
C MET A 13 -28.46 34.79 11.25
N THR A 14 -28.71 35.54 10.18
CA THR A 14 -28.37 35.10 8.82
C THR A 14 -26.85 34.96 8.64
N LEU A 15 -26.06 35.85 9.24
CA LEU A 15 -24.59 35.81 9.15
C LEU A 15 -24.02 34.56 9.86
N VAL A 16 -24.53 34.26 11.06
CA VAL A 16 -24.17 33.04 11.80
C VAL A 16 -24.50 31.79 10.98
N LEU A 17 -25.67 31.76 10.35
CA LEU A 17 -26.11 30.61 9.57
C LEU A 17 -25.24 30.41 8.30
N VAL A 18 -24.85 31.51 7.64
CA VAL A 18 -23.91 31.48 6.51
C VAL A 18 -22.52 30.99 6.93
N ILE A 19 -22.02 31.45 8.08
CA ILE A 19 -20.73 31.00 8.62
C ILE A 19 -20.75 29.50 8.91
N LEU A 20 -21.82 29.00 9.53
CA LEU A 20 -21.98 27.57 9.81
C LEU A 20 -22.03 26.74 8.52
N ALA A 21 -22.73 27.22 7.49
CA ALA A 21 -22.77 26.57 6.19
C ALA A 21 -21.38 26.49 5.53
N PHE A 22 -20.59 27.57 5.59
CA PHE A 22 -19.22 27.59 5.09
C PHE A 22 -18.32 26.58 5.81
N ILE A 23 -18.42 26.50 7.13
CA ILE A 23 -17.65 25.55 7.94
C ILE A 23 -18.01 24.10 7.54
N ALA A 24 -19.30 23.81 7.36
CA ALA A 24 -19.75 22.48 6.96
C ALA A 24 -19.22 22.06 5.58
N ILE A 25 -19.29 22.97 4.59
CA ILE A 25 -18.77 22.74 3.23
C ILE A 25 -17.25 22.52 3.28
N PHE A 26 -16.52 23.36 4.02
CA PHE A 26 -15.07 23.25 4.15
C PHE A 26 -14.67 21.91 4.78
N ARG A 27 -15.36 21.50 5.86
CA ARG A 27 -15.13 20.19 6.50
C ARG A 27 -15.41 19.03 5.56
N ALA A 28 -16.48 19.09 4.78
CA ALA A 28 -16.80 18.07 3.79
C ALA A 28 -15.74 17.99 2.68
N TRP A 29 -15.28 19.13 2.18
CA TRP A 29 -14.19 19.22 1.20
C TRP A 29 -12.90 18.59 1.73
N VAL A 30 -12.49 19.00 2.92
CA VAL A 30 -11.29 18.52 3.62
C VAL A 30 -11.35 17.00 3.79
N TYR A 31 -12.46 16.48 4.33
CA TYR A 31 -12.67 15.03 4.48
C TYR A 31 -12.54 14.29 3.15
N TYR A 32 -13.10 14.84 2.08
CA TYR A 32 -13.07 14.22 0.75
C TYR A 32 -11.69 14.33 0.06
N THR A 33 -10.91 15.36 0.39
CA THR A 33 -9.61 15.64 -0.25
C THR A 33 -8.45 14.97 0.48
N GLU A 34 -8.52 14.87 1.81
CA GLU A 34 -7.44 14.32 2.66
C GLU A 34 -7.43 12.80 2.74
N SER A 35 -8.43 12.13 2.15
CA SER A 35 -8.47 10.68 2.03
C SER A 35 -8.34 10.24 0.56
N PRO A 36 -7.15 10.42 -0.08
CA PRO A 36 -6.91 9.81 -1.36
C PRO A 36 -6.99 8.29 -1.17
N TRP A 37 -8.10 7.69 -1.61
CA TRP A 37 -8.26 6.24 -1.64
C TRP A 37 -7.39 5.68 -2.77
N THR A 38 -6.08 5.68 -2.57
CA THR A 38 -5.18 4.96 -3.45
C THR A 38 -5.20 3.51 -3.03
N ARG A 39 -6.02 2.73 -3.73
CA ARG A 39 -6.01 1.27 -3.69
C ARG A 39 -4.74 0.65 -4.26
N ASP A 40 -3.87 1.47 -4.85
CA ASP A 40 -2.70 1.06 -5.59
C ASP A 40 -1.43 1.22 -4.75
N ALA A 41 -1.30 0.41 -3.70
CA ALA A 41 0.01 0.20 -3.08
C ALA A 41 0.82 -0.73 -4.01
N ARG A 42 1.82 -0.18 -4.70
CA ARG A 42 2.79 -0.98 -5.49
C ARG A 42 4.03 -1.24 -4.65
N PHE A 43 4.27 -2.50 -4.31
CA PHE A 43 5.52 -2.93 -3.71
C PHE A 43 6.50 -3.29 -4.82
N SER A 44 7.69 -2.68 -4.79
CA SER A 44 8.81 -3.07 -5.64
C SER A 44 9.70 -4.04 -4.86
N ALA A 45 10.01 -5.19 -5.44
CA ALA A 45 10.92 -6.17 -4.88
C ALA A 45 11.92 -6.59 -5.94
N ASP A 46 13.19 -6.70 -5.57
CA ASP A 46 14.23 -7.20 -6.47
C ASP A 46 14.11 -8.72 -6.58
N VAL A 47 13.80 -9.21 -7.78
CA VAL A 47 13.70 -10.64 -8.07
C VAL A 47 15.00 -11.09 -8.75
N VAL A 48 15.79 -11.90 -8.05
CA VAL A 48 17.01 -12.50 -8.60
C VAL A 48 16.72 -13.93 -9.03
N ALA A 49 16.89 -14.22 -10.32
CA ALA A 49 16.80 -15.58 -10.83
C ALA A 49 18.05 -16.38 -10.42
N ILE A 50 17.85 -17.52 -9.77
CA ILE A 50 18.92 -18.44 -9.36
C ILE A 50 18.94 -19.61 -10.34
N ALA A 51 20.08 -19.84 -10.98
CA ALA A 51 20.30 -20.97 -11.88
C ALA A 51 21.40 -21.88 -11.32
N PRO A 52 21.31 -23.20 -11.55
CA PRO A 52 22.40 -24.10 -11.23
C PRO A 52 23.58 -23.91 -12.18
N ASP A 53 24.80 -24.11 -11.67
CA ASP A 53 26.03 -24.07 -12.47
C ASP A 53 26.13 -25.22 -13.49
N VAL A 54 25.39 -26.32 -13.25
CA VAL A 54 25.42 -27.52 -14.08
C VAL A 54 24.01 -27.94 -14.50
N ALA A 55 23.87 -28.41 -15.74
CA ALA A 55 22.61 -28.95 -16.22
C ALA A 55 22.32 -30.32 -15.58
N GLY A 56 21.11 -30.50 -15.03
CA GLY A 56 20.69 -31.76 -14.43
C GLY A 56 19.24 -31.74 -13.96
N LEU A 57 18.73 -32.93 -13.63
CA LEU A 57 17.40 -33.09 -13.05
C LEU A 57 17.41 -32.60 -11.60
N ILE A 58 16.36 -31.89 -11.18
CA ILE A 58 16.20 -31.47 -9.77
C ILE A 58 15.61 -32.65 -8.99
N THR A 59 16.31 -33.10 -7.95
CA THR A 59 15.88 -34.24 -7.12
C THR A 59 15.02 -33.79 -5.95
N ASN A 60 15.34 -32.63 -5.35
CA ASN A 60 14.62 -32.10 -4.19
C ASN A 60 14.58 -30.57 -4.24
N VAL A 61 13.46 -30.00 -3.78
CA VAL A 61 13.27 -28.56 -3.55
C VAL A 61 12.99 -28.38 -2.06
N ASN A 62 13.89 -27.72 -1.34
CA ASN A 62 13.86 -27.61 0.12
C ASN A 62 13.24 -26.30 0.62
N ILE A 63 12.55 -25.58 -0.26
CA ILE A 63 11.90 -24.31 0.04
C ILE A 63 10.43 -24.31 -0.36
N HIS A 64 9.64 -23.49 0.33
CA HIS A 64 8.28 -23.17 -0.06
C HIS A 64 8.16 -21.70 -0.51
N ASP A 65 7.03 -21.37 -1.12
CA ASP A 65 6.77 -20.01 -1.57
C ASP A 65 6.81 -19.01 -0.40
N ASN A 66 7.33 -17.81 -0.66
CA ASN A 66 7.53 -16.71 0.31
C ASN A 66 8.33 -17.08 1.58
N GLN A 67 9.13 -18.14 1.55
CA GLN A 67 9.99 -18.51 2.67
C GLN A 67 11.16 -17.51 2.81
N LEU A 68 11.41 -17.04 4.03
CA LEU A 68 12.62 -16.30 4.34
C LEU A 68 13.83 -17.25 4.29
N VAL A 69 14.75 -17.01 3.36
CA VAL A 69 15.98 -17.81 3.19
C VAL A 69 17.20 -17.05 3.70
N LYS A 70 18.22 -17.79 4.16
CA LYS A 70 19.51 -17.22 4.58
C LYS A 70 20.61 -17.53 3.55
N LYS A 71 21.69 -16.76 3.60
CA LYS A 71 22.90 -17.07 2.85
C LYS A 71 23.36 -18.50 3.18
N ASP A 72 23.80 -19.24 2.17
CA ASP A 72 24.27 -20.63 2.24
C ASP A 72 23.18 -21.68 2.57
N GLN A 73 21.90 -21.29 2.52
CA GLN A 73 20.79 -22.23 2.62
C GLN A 73 20.58 -22.98 1.29
N ILE A 74 20.47 -24.31 1.36
CA ILE A 74 20.22 -25.16 0.20
C ILE A 74 18.78 -24.95 -0.27
N LEU A 75 18.61 -24.42 -1.49
CA LEU A 75 17.29 -24.17 -2.07
C LEU A 75 16.76 -25.40 -2.82
N PHE A 76 17.60 -26.01 -3.64
CA PHE A 76 17.27 -27.22 -4.40
C PHE A 76 18.54 -28.04 -4.66
N THR A 77 18.36 -29.33 -4.90
CA THR A 77 19.46 -30.28 -5.12
C THR A 77 19.34 -30.89 -6.51
N ILE A 78 20.44 -30.87 -7.27
CA ILE A 78 20.55 -31.51 -8.58
C ILE A 78 20.98 -32.98 -8.41
N ASP A 79 20.46 -33.85 -9.29
CA ASP A 79 20.73 -35.28 -9.31
C ASP A 79 22.24 -35.58 -9.52
N GLN A 80 22.92 -35.89 -8.41
CA GLN A 80 24.35 -36.17 -8.35
C GLN A 80 24.84 -37.45 -9.05
N PRO A 81 24.10 -38.58 -9.12
CA PRO A 81 24.57 -39.82 -9.70
C PRO A 81 25.00 -39.69 -11.17
N ARG A 82 24.33 -38.84 -11.95
CA ARG A 82 24.75 -38.56 -13.33
C ARG A 82 26.01 -37.71 -13.39
N TYR A 83 26.10 -36.68 -12.56
CA TYR A 83 27.29 -35.83 -12.48
C TYR A 83 28.54 -36.62 -12.08
N LYS A 84 28.43 -37.49 -11.06
CA LYS A 84 29.53 -38.34 -10.58
C LYS A 84 29.98 -39.42 -11.57
N LYS A 85 29.13 -39.79 -12.54
CA LYS A 85 29.46 -40.76 -13.59
C LYS A 85 30.12 -40.12 -14.81
N ALA A 86 30.00 -38.81 -14.98
CA ALA A 86 30.54 -38.07 -16.11
C ALA A 86 31.96 -37.51 -15.85
N LEU A 87 32.45 -37.62 -14.61
CA LEU A 87 33.75 -37.14 -14.14
C LEU A 87 34.72 -38.33 -14.03
#